data_AF-A0A2V9PA87-F1
#
_entry.id   AF-A0A2V9PA87-F1
#
_cell.length_a   1.000
_cell.length_b   1.000
_cell.length_c   1.000
_cell.angle_alpha   90.00
_cell.angle_beta   90.00
_cell.angle_gamma   90.00
#
_symmetry.space_group_name_H-M   'P 1'
#
loop_
_entity.id
_entity.type
_entity.pdbx_description
1 polymer ?
#
loop_
_entity_poly.entity_id
_entity_poly.type
_entity_poly.pdbx_seq_one_letter_code
_entity_poly.pdbx_strand_id
1 'polypeptide(L)' 'MGVTSADFDNDGDEDIFKTNLTHEGCNLYVNDSHANFYDASVELGLLQATLPYTGFGTEWFDYDNDGHLDLFVANGAV' A
#
# COMPACT_ATOMS: atom_id res chain seq x y z
N MET A 1 8.13 1.38 10.28
CA MET A 1 6.81 1.14 9.69
C MET A 1 6.16 2.48 9.42
N GLY A 2 5.48 2.60 8.28
CA GLY A 2 4.79 3.80 7.81
C GLY A 2 3.42 3.43 7.26
N VAL A 3 2.60 4.47 7.06
CA VAL A 3 1.23 4.37 6.57
C VAL A 3 0.98 5.56 5.65
N THR A 4 0.20 5.35 4.60
CA THR A 4 -0.28 6.40 3.70
C THR A 4 -1.71 6.04 3.24
N SER A 5 -2.46 7.03 2.76
CA SER A 5 -3.81 6.84 2.21
C SER A 5 -3.96 7.59 0.89
N ALA A 6 -4.74 7.01 -0.02
CA ALA A 6 -5.18 7.65 -1.25
C ALA A 6 -6.30 6.82 -1.90
N ASP A 7 -7.02 7.44 -2.83
CA ASP A 7 -7.94 6.78 -3.79
C ASP A 7 -7.12 6.09 -4.90
N PHE A 8 -6.58 4.89 -4.66
CA PHE A 8 -5.65 4.25 -5.61
C PHE A 8 -6.38 3.61 -6.80
N ASP A 9 -7.64 3.20 -6.62
CA ASP A 9 -8.45 2.55 -7.65
C ASP A 9 -9.48 3.48 -8.32
N ASN A 10 -9.49 4.77 -7.95
CA ASN A 10 -10.29 5.85 -8.55
C ASN A 10 -11.80 5.66 -8.35
N ASP A 11 -12.20 5.07 -7.21
CA ASP A 11 -13.60 4.84 -6.86
C ASP A 11 -14.24 5.99 -6.05
N GLY A 12 -13.43 6.97 -5.65
CA GLY A 12 -13.84 8.18 -4.94
C GLY A 12 -13.82 8.06 -3.43
N ASP A 13 -13.24 7.00 -2.87
CA ASP A 13 -12.95 6.86 -1.45
C ASP A 13 -11.45 6.66 -1.14
N GLU A 14 -11.07 6.64 0.14
CA GLU A 14 -9.67 6.55 0.55
C GLU A 14 -9.32 5.14 1.02
N ASP A 15 -8.27 4.58 0.43
CA ASP A 15 -7.69 3.29 0.80
C ASP A 15 -6.45 3.48 1.68
N ILE A 16 -6.03 2.41 2.38
CA ILE A 16 -4.93 2.49 3.34
C ILE A 16 -3.85 1.48 2.99
N PHE A 17 -2.62 1.96 2.78
CA PHE A 17 -1.44 1.12 2.69
C PHE A 17 -0.57 1.25 3.94
N LYS A 18 -0.05 0.13 4.44
CA LYS A 18 0.91 0.11 5.55
C LYS A 18 2.10 -0.79 5.27
N THR A 19 3.27 -0.34 5.73
CA THR A 19 4.50 -1.14 5.70
C THR A 19 4.71 -1.90 7.00
N ASN A 20 5.37 -3.04 6.88
CA ASN A 20 5.68 -3.92 8.01
C ASN A 20 7.18 -4.29 8.01
N LEU A 21 7.57 -5.22 8.88
CA LEU A 21 8.92 -5.78 8.95
C LEU A 21 9.13 -6.90 7.92
N THR A 22 10.40 -7.27 7.75
CA THR A 22 10.78 -8.47 7.01
C THR A 22 10.04 -9.70 7.55
N HIS A 23 9.56 -10.54 6.64
CA HIS A 23 8.68 -11.71 6.86
C HIS A 23 7.22 -11.40 7.21
N GLU A 24 6.81 -10.13 7.22
CA GLU A 24 5.44 -9.71 7.53
C GLU A 24 4.87 -8.83 6.41
N GLY A 25 4.91 -9.26 5.14
CA GLY A 25 4.61 -8.44 3.94
C GLY A 25 3.57 -7.30 4.13
N CYS A 26 3.78 -6.18 3.45
CA CYS A 26 2.95 -4.97 3.55
C CYS A 26 1.47 -5.25 3.25
N ASN A 27 0.59 -4.46 3.84
CA ASN A 27 -0.85 -4.59 3.61
C ASN A 27 -1.45 -3.40 2.86
N LEU A 28 -2.39 -3.70 1.96
CA LEU A 28 -3.32 -2.76 1.37
C LEU A 28 -4.74 -3.10 1.83
N TYR A 29 -5.40 -2.13 2.45
CA TYR A 29 -6.79 -2.18 2.86
C TYR A 29 -7.61 -1.33 1.92
N VAL A 30 -8.53 -1.95 1.21
CA VAL A 30 -9.39 -1.28 0.24
C VAL A 30 -10.75 -1.03 0.86
N ASN A 31 -11.25 0.19 0.76
CA ASN A 31 -12.52 0.61 1.33
C ASN A 31 -13.68 0.18 0.40
N ASP A 32 -14.85 -0.06 0.99
CA ASP A 32 -16.05 -0.51 0.29
C ASP A 32 -17.09 0.62 0.09
N SER A 33 -16.62 1.87 0.07
CA SER A 33 -17.42 3.11 0.10
C SER A 33 -18.30 3.31 1.33
N HIS A 34 -18.19 2.43 2.34
CA HIS A 34 -18.94 2.52 3.60
C HIS A 34 -18.01 2.51 4.81
N ALA A 35 -16.72 2.78 4.61
CA ALA A 35 -15.66 2.73 5.62
C ALA A 35 -15.48 1.34 6.24
N ASN A 36 -15.91 0.28 5.57
CA ASN A 36 -15.41 -1.07 5.85
C ASN A 36 -14.26 -1.36 4.90
N PHE A 37 -13.29 -2.13 5.38
CA PHE A 37 -12.06 -2.39 4.65
C PHE A 37 -11.85 -3.88 4.48
N TYR A 38 -11.40 -4.29 3.30
CA TYR A 38 -10.93 -5.64 3.04
C TYR A 38 -9.44 -5.63 2.71
N ASP A 39 -8.74 -6.72 3.07
CA ASP A 39 -7.31 -6.86 2.80
C ASP A 39 -7.09 -7.41 1.38
N ALA A 40 -6.61 -6.54 0.47
CA ALA A 40 -6.35 -6.87 -0.93
C ALA A 40 -4.87 -7.29 -1.18
N SER A 41 -4.06 -7.41 -0.13
CA SER A 41 -2.60 -7.53 -0.25
C SER A 41 -2.15 -8.79 -0.97
N VAL A 42 -2.89 -9.89 -0.81
CA VAL A 42 -2.61 -11.15 -1.50
C VAL A 42 -3.10 -11.09 -2.94
N GLU A 43 -4.31 -10.56 -3.15
CA GLU A 43 -4.94 -10.44 -4.46
C GLU A 43 -4.09 -9.63 -5.43
N LEU A 44 -3.55 -8.50 -4.97
CA LEU A 44 -2.67 -7.63 -5.76
C LEU A 44 -1.19 -8.03 -5.71
N GLY A 45 -0.86 -9.15 -5.05
CA GLY A 45 0.52 -9.67 -4.97
C GLY A 45 1.48 -8.87 -4.08
N LEU A 46 1.01 -7.82 -3.40
CA LEU A 46 1.81 -6.96 -2.52
C LEU A 46 2.45 -7.74 -1.38
N LEU A 47 1.74 -8.70 -0.78
CA LEU A 47 2.24 -9.47 0.36
C LEU A 47 3.54 -10.20 0.01
N GLN A 48 3.56 -10.89 -1.14
CA GLN A 48 4.71 -11.68 -1.56
C GLN A 48 5.86 -10.80 -2.08
N ALA A 49 5.54 -9.70 -2.76
CA ALA A 49 6.54 -8.76 -3.29
C ALA A 49 7.31 -8.04 -2.19
N THR A 50 6.66 -7.77 -1.06
CA THR A 50 7.23 -7.00 0.05
C THR A 50 7.74 -7.84 1.21
N LEU A 51 7.42 -9.15 1.25
CA LEU A 51 7.84 -10.10 2.29
C LEU A 51 9.34 -10.06 2.66
N PRO A 52 10.28 -9.87 1.73
CA PRO A 52 11.71 -9.85 2.07
C PRO A 52 12.20 -8.57 2.76
N TYR A 53 11.41 -7.49 2.78
CA TYR A 53 11.88 -6.15 3.13
C TYR A 53 11.28 -5.62 4.43
N THR A 54 12.00 -4.73 5.10
CA THR A 54 11.49 -3.91 6.20
C THR A 54 11.22 -2.50 5.69
N GLY A 55 9.95 -2.09 5.66
CA GLY A 55 9.52 -0.80 5.12
C GLY A 55 9.38 0.30 6.20
N PHE A 56 9.79 1.52 5.86
CA PHE A 56 9.76 2.68 6.76
C PHE A 56 8.85 3.80 6.26
N GLY A 57 9.25 4.48 5.19
CA GLY A 57 8.47 5.55 4.58
C GLY A 57 7.66 4.99 3.41
N THR A 58 6.46 5.50 3.22
CA THR A 58 5.58 5.13 2.11
C THR A 58 4.75 6.32 1.70
N GLU A 59 4.46 6.47 0.40
CA GLU A 59 3.62 7.54 -0.13
C GLU A 59 3.01 7.13 -1.47
N TRP A 60 1.79 7.60 -1.73
CA TRP A 60 1.11 7.51 -3.02
C TRP A 60 1.40 8.74 -3.87
N PHE A 61 1.73 8.54 -5.14
CA PHE A 61 1.78 9.62 -6.12
C PHE A 61 1.82 9.04 -7.54
N ASP A 62 1.35 9.80 -8.51
CA ASP A 62 1.44 9.45 -9.93
C ASP A 62 2.89 9.70 -10.42
N TYR A 63 3.69 8.64 -10.52
CA TYR A 63 5.13 8.75 -10.81
C TYR A 63 5.37 9.00 -12.30
N ASP A 64 4.60 8.37 -13.17
CA ASP A 64 4.80 8.43 -14.62
C ASP A 64 3.81 9.34 -15.38
N ASN A 65 2.89 9.99 -14.65
CA ASN A 65 1.85 10.89 -15.15
C ASN A 65 0.82 10.19 -16.04
N ASP A 66 0.49 8.93 -15.75
CA ASP A 66 -0.56 8.19 -16.46
C ASP A 66 -1.96 8.37 -15.85
N GLY A 67 -2.05 9.05 -14.70
CA GLY A 67 -3.29 9.31 -13.96
C GLY A 67 -3.68 8.20 -12.98
N HIS A 68 -2.86 7.16 -12.82
CA HIS A 68 -2.97 6.16 -11.78
C HIS A 68 -1.94 6.43 -10.68
N LEU A 69 -2.30 6.18 -9.43
CA LEU A 69 -1.37 6.36 -8.31
C LEU A 69 -0.40 5.18 -8.22
N ASP A 70 0.88 5.50 -8.15
CA ASP A 70 1.94 4.56 -7.84
C ASP A 70 2.27 4.57 -6.36
N LEU A 71 2.76 3.43 -5.87
CA LEU A 71 3.16 3.26 -4.49
C LEU A 71 4.69 3.25 -4.34
N PHE A 72 5.23 4.20 -3.58
CA PHE A 72 6.64 4.21 -3.18
C PHE A 72 6.83 3.66 -1.78
N VAL A 73 7.83 2.78 -1.59
CA VAL A 73 8.24 2.28 -0.27
C VAL A 73 9.75 2.42 -0.06
N ALA A 74 10.14 3.17 0.96
CA ALA A 74 11.52 3.26 1.41
C ALA A 74 11.84 2.11 2.38
N ASN A 75 12.70 1.19 1.94
CA ASN A 75 13.14 0.04 2.72
C ASN A 75 14.46 0.30 3.45
N GLY A 76 14.68 -0.38 4.57
CA GLY A 76 15.93 -0.35 5.32
C GLY A 76 16.15 -1.63 6.10
N ALA A 77 17.22 -1.65 6.91
CA ALA A 77 17.52 -2.74 7.84
C ALA A 77 17.60 -2.18 9.27
N VAL A 78 17.20 -3.01 10.23
CA VAL A 78 17.34 -2.77 11.67
C VAL A 78 18.22 -3.83 12.30
#